data_AF-U7NDA3-F1
#
_entry.id   AF-U7NDA3-F1
#
_cell.length_a   1.000
_cell.length_b   1.000
_cell.length_c   1.000
_cell.angle_alpha   90.00
_cell.angle_beta   90.00
_cell.angle_gamma   90.00
#
_symmetry.space_group_name_H-M   'P 1'
#
loop_
_entity.id
_entity.type
_entity.pdbx_description
1 polymer ?
#
loop_
_entity_poly.entity_id
_entity_poly.type
_entity_poly.pdbx_seq_one_letter_code
_entity_poly.pdbx_strand_id
1 'polypeptide(L)' 'MRILSILSSLSLVALLLMATGCSSVKPWVKPYERDNLADPVMSLSRHGTADAYMHHVYQARESARGAEGGSGGGCGCN' A
#
# COMPACT_ATOMS: atom_id res chain seq x y z
N MET A 1 26.96 40.19 -5.72
CA MET A 1 27.33 39.20 -4.67
C MET A 1 26.14 38.78 -3.81
N ARG A 2 25.35 39.69 -3.25
CA ARG A 2 24.18 39.36 -2.40
C ARG A 2 23.08 38.53 -3.08
N ILE A 3 22.77 38.81 -4.35
CA ILE A 3 21.72 38.09 -5.10
C ILE A 3 22.13 36.63 -5.38
N LEU A 4 23.42 36.41 -5.68
CA LEU A 4 23.97 35.07 -5.94
C LEU A 4 23.95 34.19 -4.69
N SER A 5 24.24 34.76 -3.51
CA SER A 5 24.17 34.04 -2.24
C SER A 5 22.74 33.76 -1.76
N ILE A 6 21.77 34.63 -2.09
CA ILE A 6 20.34 34.38 -1.83
C ILE A 6 19.78 33.27 -2.72
N LEU A 7 20.18 33.24 -4.00
CA LEU A 7 19.78 32.17 -4.93
C LEU A 7 20.38 30.81 -4.52
N SER A 8 21.64 30.81 -4.05
CA SER A 8 22.31 29.60 -3.56
C SER A 8 21.68 29.06 -2.28
N SER A 9 21.31 29.93 -1.32
CA SER A 9 20.62 29.49 -0.10
C SER A 9 19.21 28.96 -0.38
N LEU A 10 18.47 29.58 -1.32
CA LEU A 10 17.14 29.11 -1.71
C LEU A 10 17.18 27.73 -2.38
N SER A 11 18.18 27.48 -3.23
CA SER A 11 18.42 26.18 -3.85
C SER A 11 18.75 25.10 -2.81
N LEU A 12 19.59 25.42 -1.81
CA LEU A 12 19.95 24.49 -0.75
C LEU A 12 18.74 24.12 0.13
N VAL A 13 17.88 25.08 0.45
CA VAL A 13 16.63 24.83 1.18
C VAL A 13 15.69 23.94 0.37
N ALA A 14 15.50 24.24 -0.92
CA ALA A 14 14.66 23.40 -1.79
C ALA A 14 15.15 21.94 -1.85
N LEU A 15 16.47 21.73 -1.91
CA LEU A 15 17.07 20.39 -1.93
C LEU A 15 16.84 19.63 -0.61
N LEU A 16 16.90 20.32 0.54
CA LEU A 16 16.64 19.73 1.86
C LEU A 16 15.17 19.33 2.04
N LEU A 17 14.22 20.10 1.50
CA LEU A 17 12.79 19.73 1.54
C LEU A 17 12.49 18.46 0.73
N MET A 18 13.21 18.21 -0.36
CA MET A 18 13.02 17.00 -1.17
C MET A 18 13.60 15.73 -0.51
N ALA A 19 14.45 15.88 0.51
CA ALA A 19 15.07 14.75 1.22
C ALA A 19 14.19 14.15 2.34
N THR A 20 13.04 14.77 2.68
CA THR A 20 12.16 14.29 3.77
C THR A 20 11.43 12.99 3.44
N GLY A 21 11.45 12.55 2.18
CA GLY A 21 10.85 11.28 1.75
C GLY A 21 11.63 10.03 2.17
N CYS A 22 12.89 10.18 2.60
CA CYS A 22 13.73 9.07 3.09
C CYS A 22 13.70 8.94 4.62
N SER A 23 12.59 9.34 5.25
CA SER A 23 12.37 8.94 6.63
C SER A 23 12.01 7.45 6.65
N SER A 24 12.48 6.72 7.66
CA SER A 24 11.94 5.40 7.98
C SER A 24 10.50 5.61 8.43
N VAL A 25 9.59 5.81 7.46
CA VAL A 25 8.17 5.68 7.67
C VAL A 25 8.03 4.26 8.17
N LYS A 26 7.68 4.07 9.44
CA LYS A 26 7.24 2.77 9.96
C LYS A 26 6.02 2.39 9.12
N PRO A 27 6.10 1.52 8.10
CA PRO A 27 4.99 1.27 7.21
C PRO A 27 4.45 -0.13 7.49
N TRP A 28 4.46 -0.58 8.75
CA TRP A 28 3.76 -1.81 9.09
C TRP A 28 2.74 -1.50 10.17
N VAL A 29 1.49 -1.45 9.74
CA VAL A 29 0.36 -1.86 10.57
C VAL A 29 0.73 -3.23 11.12
N LYS A 30 0.64 -3.41 12.44
CA LYS A 30 1.05 -4.70 13.04
C LYS A 30 0.17 -5.80 12.43
N PRO A 31 0.67 -7.04 12.27
CA PRO A 31 -0.09 -8.08 11.54
C PRO A 31 -1.53 -8.27 12.03
N TYR A 32 -1.77 -8.11 13.32
CA TYR A 32 -3.09 -8.20 13.95
C TYR A 32 -3.96 -6.93 13.82
N GLU A 33 -3.38 -5.79 13.47
CA GLU A 33 -4.13 -4.55 13.21
C GLU A 33 -4.61 -4.48 11.74
N ARG A 34 -4.11 -5.36 10.87
CA ARG A 34 -4.49 -5.42 9.45
C ARG A 34 -5.94 -5.85 9.22
N ASP A 35 -6.54 -6.54 10.20
CA ASP A 35 -7.95 -6.90 10.20
C ASP A 35 -8.86 -5.66 10.17
N ASN A 36 -8.45 -4.56 10.81
CA ASN A 36 -9.19 -3.29 10.77
C ASN A 36 -9.25 -2.66 9.37
N LEU A 37 -8.38 -3.10 8.47
CA LEU A 37 -8.35 -2.64 7.08
C LEU A 37 -9.28 -3.45 6.17
N ALA A 38 -9.84 -4.55 6.68
CA ALA A 38 -10.66 -5.51 5.95
C ALA A 38 -12.07 -5.66 6.55
N ASP A 39 -12.79 -4.54 6.68
CA ASP A 39 -14.19 -4.55 7.14
C ASP A 39 -15.05 -5.49 6.26
N PRO A 40 -15.81 -6.43 6.85
CA PRO A 40 -16.72 -7.32 6.13
C PRO A 40 -17.68 -6.61 5.17
N VAL A 41 -18.08 -5.36 5.46
CA VAL A 41 -18.97 -4.58 4.58
C VAL A 41 -18.30 -4.20 3.25
N MET A 42 -16.96 -4.13 3.23
CA MET A 42 -16.18 -3.81 2.03
C MET A 42 -15.86 -5.04 1.18
N SER A 43 -16.41 -6.21 1.51
CA SER A 43 -16.21 -7.41 0.69
C SER A 43 -16.92 -7.27 -0.65
N LEU A 44 -16.20 -7.50 -1.76
CA LEU A 44 -16.81 -7.52 -3.09
C LEU A 44 -17.76 -8.70 -3.29
N SER A 45 -17.54 -9.81 -2.57
CA SER A 45 -18.31 -11.02 -2.72
C SER A 45 -19.37 -11.15 -1.63
N ARG A 46 -20.60 -11.42 -2.05
CA ARG A 46 -21.69 -11.78 -1.15
C ARG A 46 -21.51 -13.17 -0.51
N HIS A 47 -20.72 -14.04 -1.16
CA HIS A 47 -20.53 -15.43 -0.78
C HIS A 47 -19.04 -15.78 -0.78
N GLY A 48 -18.33 -15.37 0.28
CA GLY A 48 -16.86 -15.51 0.36
C GLY A 48 -16.34 -16.96 0.20
N THR A 49 -17.10 -17.98 0.60
CA THR A 49 -16.69 -19.39 0.45
C THR A 49 -16.69 -19.85 -1.01
N ALA A 50 -17.69 -19.46 -1.79
CA ALA A 50 -17.76 -19.78 -3.22
C ALA A 50 -16.68 -19.05 -4.01
N ASP A 51 -16.42 -17.79 -3.64
CA ASP A 51 -15.40 -16.95 -4.26
C ASP A 51 -13.98 -17.47 -4.01
N ALA A 52 -13.66 -17.85 -2.77
CA ALA A 52 -12.38 -18.48 -2.44
C ALA A 52 -12.13 -19.78 -3.23
N TYR A 53 -13.18 -20.58 -3.45
CA TYR A 53 -13.08 -21.78 -4.28
C TYR A 53 -12.76 -21.43 -5.75
N MET A 54 -13.45 -20.45 -6.34
CA MET A 54 -13.21 -20.02 -7.71
C MET A 54 -11.82 -19.39 -7.87
N HIS A 55 -11.37 -18.59 -6.89
CA HIS A 55 -10.01 -18.06 -6.85
C HIS A 55 -8.95 -19.16 -6.91
N HIS A 56 -9.09 -20.22 -6.10
CA HIS A 56 -8.16 -21.36 -6.16
C HIS A 56 -8.12 -22.02 -7.55
N VAL A 57 -9.26 -22.10 -8.25
CA VAL A 57 -9.32 -22.61 -9.63
C VAL A 57 -8.56 -21.70 -10.60
N TYR A 58 -8.75 -20.37 -10.51
CA TYR A 58 -8.03 -19.41 -11.36
C TYR A 58 -6.53 -19.43 -11.10
N GLN A 59 -6.10 -19.42 -9.82
CA GLN A 59 -4.69 -19.55 -9.44
C GLN A 59 -4.02 -20.78 -10.08
N ALA A 60 -4.71 -21.92 -10.10
CA ALA A 60 -4.19 -23.16 -10.67
C ALA A 60 -4.12 -23.11 -12.21
N ARG A 61 -5.11 -22.49 -12.87
CA ARG A 61 -5.19 -22.41 -14.33
C ARG A 61 -4.28 -21.35 -14.92
N GLU A 62 -4.16 -20.23 -14.23
CA GLU A 62 -3.48 -19.03 -14.72
C GLU A 62 -2.06 -18.91 -14.17
N SER A 63 -1.65 -19.84 -13.29
CA SER A 63 -0.36 -19.80 -12.58
C SER A 63 -0.15 -18.47 -11.83
N ALA A 64 -1.24 -17.84 -11.38
CA ALA A 64 -1.26 -16.50 -10.79
C ALA A 64 -1.49 -16.53 -9.26
N ARG A 65 -0.83 -17.47 -8.54
CA ARG A 65 -0.97 -17.59 -7.08
C ARG A 65 -0.58 -16.29 -6.38
N GLY A 66 -1.52 -15.71 -5.61
CA GLY A 66 -1.29 -14.52 -4.81
C GLY A 66 -1.54 -13.20 -5.55
N ALA A 67 -2.09 -13.24 -6.76
CA ALA A 67 -2.42 -12.04 -7.54
C ALA A 67 -3.75 -11.39 -7.12
N GLU A 68 -4.55 -12.07 -6.30
CA GLU A 68 -5.90 -11.64 -5.90
C GLU A 68 -5.97 -10.74 -4.66
N GLY A 69 -4.82 -10.33 -4.11
CA GLY A 69 -4.76 -9.52 -2.89
C GLY A 69 -5.06 -10.32 -1.61
N GLY A 70 -5.13 -9.62 -0.47
CA GLY A 70 -5.43 -10.23 0.83
C GLY A 70 -6.88 -10.72 0.96
N SER A 71 -7.11 -11.70 1.82
CA SER A 71 -8.46 -12.22 2.12
C SER A 71 -9.32 -11.18 2.87
N GLY A 72 -10.49 -10.84 2.33
CA GLY A 72 -11.47 -9.97 3.00
C GLY A 72 -11.97 -8.83 2.12
N GLY A 73 -12.57 -7.80 2.74
CA GLY A 73 -12.89 -6.53 2.07
C GLY A 73 -11.74 -5.52 2.16
N GLY A 74 -11.90 -4.33 1.59
CA GLY A 74 -10.99 -3.19 1.82
C GLY A 74 -9.79 -3.11 0.86
N CYS A 75 -8.67 -2.48 1.27
CA CYS A 75 -7.53 -2.21 0.37
C CYS A 75 -6.74 -3.44 -0.09
N GLY A 76 -7.16 -4.66 0.27
CA GLY A 76 -6.49 -5.90 -0.12
C GLY A 76 -5.13 -6.09 0.55
N CYS A 77 -4.85 -5.34 1.62
CA CYS A 77 -3.55 -5.31 2.26
C CYS A 77 -3.45 -6.37 3.38
N ASN A 78 -3.18 -7.64 3.01
CA ASN A 78 -2.68 -8.68 3.93
C ASN A 78 -1.25 -9.07 3.55
#